data_AF-A0A7V2AW70-F1
#
_entry.id   AF-A0A7V2AW70-F1
#
_cell.length_a   1.000
_cell.length_b   1.000
_cell.length_c   1.000
_cell.angle_alpha   90.00
_cell.angle_beta   90.00
_cell.angle_gamma   90.00
#
_symmetry.space_group_name_H-M   'P 1'
#
loop_
_entity.id
_entity.type
_entity.pdbx_description
1 polymer ?
#
loop_
_entity_poly.entity_id
_entity_poly.type
_entity_poly.pdbx_seq_one_letter_code
_entity_poly.pdbx_strand_id
1 'polypeptide(L)'
;VNVAPEEIEYYSPKMIDVINLKNNTFETIRISDLLRMHGDQYPGIEKMVLVNESGRIRKPLAMSIDFEKDDLLMTFEGLLNDTSFIKKVRAILNVLEKTINTPVDIEFAHDGTDFYLLQCRPQSYSQDTAPAPIPKDMPEENIVFSANRHVSNGRVPDITHIVYVDPAKYGEISSHEELIQVGRAVGKLNKFLPKRQFVLMGPGRWGSRGDIKLGVNVTYSDINNTAVLMEIARNTGGYRPDLSFGTHFFQDLVEGQIRYLPLYPDDEGIIFNERFLSTSTNLLADVLPEYAGLSDTVKLIDIPREKNGKVLRVLMNADLGEAVGILVDPASSTEAVESTVEDQSKPTDHLWIWRLRMAEHIASQLDPARFGVAGLYVFGSTKNATAGLASDIDLIVHFRGTENQLEELKIWFEAWSLCLDEINYLRTGYRAGGLLDVHFVTDEDIAAKSSFAVKIGAVTDAARPLKLKEPGVS
;
A
#
# COMPACT_ATOMS: atom_id res chain seq x y z
N VAL A 1 7.03 -11.38 -24.39
CA VAL A 1 7.35 -9.99 -24.78
C VAL A 1 8.35 -10.09 -25.92
N ASN A 2 8.03 -9.60 -27.13
CA ASN A 2 9.01 -9.54 -28.22
C ASN A 2 9.91 -8.33 -27.98
N VAL A 3 10.93 -8.53 -27.14
CA VAL A 3 11.99 -7.56 -26.90
C VAL A 3 12.87 -7.55 -28.15
N ALA A 4 13.19 -6.37 -28.70
CA ALA A 4 14.07 -6.32 -29.87
C ALA A 4 15.45 -6.88 -29.49
N PRO A 5 16.14 -7.63 -30.38
CA PRO A 5 17.46 -8.18 -30.07
C PRO A 5 18.46 -7.14 -29.55
N GLU A 6 18.41 -5.92 -30.08
CA GLU A 6 19.26 -4.81 -29.63
C GLU A 6 18.99 -4.40 -28.18
N GLU A 7 17.74 -4.49 -27.70
CA GLU A 7 17.39 -4.19 -26.32
C GLU A 7 17.90 -5.26 -25.37
N ILE A 8 17.81 -6.54 -25.72
CA ILE A 8 18.34 -7.64 -24.90
C ILE A 8 19.85 -7.47 -24.71
N GLU A 9 20.58 -7.15 -25.78
CA GLU A 9 22.01 -6.88 -25.71
C GLU A 9 22.31 -5.65 -24.83
N TYR A 10 21.57 -4.56 -25.03
CA TYR A 10 21.76 -3.32 -24.28
C TYR A 10 21.49 -3.46 -22.78
N TYR A 11 20.44 -4.19 -22.41
CA TYR A 11 20.03 -4.39 -21.01
C TYR A 11 20.69 -5.59 -20.32
N SER A 12 21.41 -6.43 -21.06
CA SER A 12 22.19 -7.52 -20.46
C SER A 12 23.31 -6.98 -19.55
N PRO A 13 23.48 -7.50 -18.33
CA PRO A 13 24.59 -7.12 -17.47
C PRO A 13 25.93 -7.42 -18.15
N LYS A 14 26.87 -6.45 -18.07
CA LYS A 14 28.21 -6.58 -18.66
C LYS A 14 29.32 -6.82 -17.63
N MET A 15 29.06 -6.44 -16.38
CA MET A 15 30.00 -6.54 -15.26
C MET A 15 29.42 -7.44 -14.17
N ILE A 16 30.29 -8.12 -13.43
CA ILE A 16 29.95 -8.94 -12.28
C ILE A 16 30.94 -8.70 -11.16
N ASP A 17 30.43 -8.67 -9.94
CA ASP A 17 31.23 -8.62 -8.74
C ASP A 17 31.57 -10.04 -8.27
N VAL A 18 32.85 -10.26 -8.00
CA VAL A 18 33.39 -11.56 -7.59
C VAL A 18 34.27 -11.41 -6.36
N ILE A 19 34.33 -12.48 -5.56
CA ILE A 19 35.28 -12.61 -4.46
C ILE A 19 36.48 -13.40 -4.96
N ASN A 20 37.61 -12.73 -5.14
CA ASN A 20 38.85 -13.36 -5.54
C ASN A 20 39.50 -14.04 -4.33
N LEU A 21 39.32 -15.35 -4.20
CA LEU A 21 39.82 -16.12 -3.05
C LEU A 21 41.36 -16.18 -2.95
N LYS A 22 42.08 -15.98 -4.07
CA LYS A 22 43.55 -16.00 -4.08
C LYS A 22 44.12 -14.72 -3.46
N ASN A 23 43.50 -13.59 -3.78
CA ASN A 23 43.93 -12.28 -3.31
C ASN A 23 43.14 -11.78 -2.09
N ASN A 24 42.05 -12.48 -1.73
CA ASN A 24 41.08 -12.12 -0.70
C ASN A 24 40.48 -10.71 -0.90
N THR A 25 40.14 -10.40 -2.16
CA THR A 25 39.66 -9.08 -2.61
C THR A 25 38.30 -9.21 -3.28
N PHE A 26 37.51 -8.14 -3.16
CA PHE A 26 36.30 -7.96 -3.95
C PHE A 26 36.68 -7.27 -5.26
N GLU A 27 36.32 -7.86 -6.40
CA GLU A 27 36.72 -7.41 -7.72
C GLU A 27 35.51 -7.33 -8.65
N THR A 28 35.42 -6.27 -9.45
CA THR A 28 34.41 -6.14 -10.51
C THR A 28 35.05 -6.45 -11.85
N ILE A 29 34.61 -7.52 -12.52
CA ILE A 29 35.17 -7.99 -13.80
C ILE A 29 34.10 -8.05 -14.89
N ARG A 30 34.51 -8.17 -16.16
CA ARG A 30 33.55 -8.36 -17.26
C ARG A 30 33.04 -9.79 -17.23
N ILE A 31 31.74 -9.95 -17.42
CA ILE A 31 31.10 -11.27 -17.53
C ILE A 31 31.66 -12.03 -18.73
N SER A 32 31.91 -11.36 -19.86
CA SER A 32 32.51 -11.97 -21.05
C SER A 32 33.85 -12.63 -20.76
N ASP A 33 34.69 -11.99 -19.94
CA ASP A 33 36.02 -12.48 -19.61
C ASP A 33 35.91 -13.69 -18.67
N LEU A 34 35.01 -13.62 -17.69
CA LEU A 34 34.71 -14.73 -16.78
C LEU A 34 34.20 -15.97 -17.54
N LEU A 35 33.24 -15.79 -18.46
CA LEU A 35 32.67 -16.88 -19.23
C LEU A 35 33.67 -17.49 -20.22
N ARG A 36 34.56 -16.69 -20.81
CA ARG A 36 35.67 -17.21 -21.63
C ARG A 36 36.61 -18.11 -20.86
N MET A 37 36.92 -17.76 -19.61
CA MET A 37 37.89 -18.51 -18.80
C MET A 37 37.28 -19.74 -18.11
N HIS A 38 36.02 -19.64 -17.67
CA HIS A 38 35.42 -20.59 -16.73
C HIS A 38 33.96 -20.96 -17.06
N GLY A 39 33.40 -20.52 -18.19
CA GLY A 39 31.98 -20.69 -18.51
C GLY A 39 31.54 -22.15 -18.54
N ASP A 40 32.41 -23.06 -18.97
CA ASP A 40 32.18 -24.51 -19.01
C ASP A 40 32.10 -25.17 -17.62
N GLN A 41 32.60 -24.48 -16.59
CA GLN A 41 32.58 -24.94 -15.19
C GLN A 41 31.29 -24.54 -14.47
N TYR A 42 30.51 -23.60 -15.04
CA TYR A 42 29.26 -23.16 -14.43
C TYR A 42 28.12 -24.14 -14.74
N PRO A 43 27.48 -24.71 -13.72
CA PRO A 43 26.40 -25.67 -13.92
C PRO A 43 25.15 -24.99 -14.48
N GLY A 44 24.62 -25.53 -15.57
CA GLY A 44 23.41 -25.01 -16.21
C GLY A 44 23.60 -23.66 -16.90
N ILE A 45 24.83 -23.33 -17.32
CA ILE A 45 25.16 -22.06 -17.98
C ILE A 45 24.27 -21.77 -19.19
N GLU A 46 23.82 -22.80 -19.92
CA GLU A 46 22.90 -22.70 -21.06
C GLU A 46 21.53 -22.11 -20.69
N LYS A 47 21.17 -22.14 -19.41
CA LYS A 47 19.94 -21.55 -18.87
C LYS A 47 20.14 -20.10 -18.41
N MET A 48 21.39 -19.68 -18.24
CA MET A 48 21.75 -18.36 -17.73
C MET A 48 22.07 -17.37 -18.85
N VAL A 49 22.48 -17.87 -20.02
CA VAL A 49 22.94 -17.04 -21.14
C VAL A 49 22.11 -17.25 -22.40
N LEU A 50 22.11 -16.25 -23.28
CA LEU A 50 21.70 -16.33 -24.67
C LEU A 50 22.90 -16.11 -25.58
N VAL A 51 22.84 -16.60 -26.82
CA VAL A 51 23.88 -16.38 -27.83
C VAL A 51 23.39 -15.36 -28.84
N ASN A 52 24.21 -14.35 -29.11
CA ASN A 52 23.99 -13.36 -30.17
C ASN A 52 24.80 -13.72 -31.42
N GLU A 53 24.12 -14.20 -32.45
CA GLU A 53 24.71 -14.52 -33.75
C GLU A 53 24.38 -13.42 -34.76
N SER A 54 25.26 -12.41 -34.86
CA SER A 54 25.11 -11.33 -35.85
C SER A 54 23.74 -10.63 -35.79
N GLY A 55 23.26 -10.31 -34.58
CA GLY A 55 21.98 -9.65 -34.34
C GLY A 55 20.79 -10.60 -34.20
N ARG A 56 21.01 -11.92 -34.24
CA ARG A 56 19.98 -12.92 -33.93
C ARG A 56 20.27 -13.55 -32.57
N ILE A 57 19.33 -13.39 -31.65
CA ILE A 57 19.43 -13.96 -30.32
C ILE A 57 18.79 -15.34 -30.30
N ARG A 58 19.52 -16.33 -29.78
CA ARG A 58 19.01 -17.70 -29.59
C ARG A 58 19.35 -18.23 -28.22
N LYS A 59 18.51 -19.16 -27.74
CA LYS A 59 18.83 -20.01 -26.59
C LYS A 59 19.87 -21.06 -27.02
N PRO A 60 21.00 -21.18 -26.33
CA PRO A 60 21.96 -22.25 -26.62
C PRO A 60 21.52 -23.60 -26.06
N LEU A 61 22.03 -24.67 -26.66
CA LEU A 61 22.15 -25.97 -25.99
C LEU A 61 23.51 -26.03 -25.29
N ALA A 62 23.61 -26.69 -24.13
CA ALA A 62 24.83 -26.73 -23.33
C ALA A 62 26.10 -27.10 -24.13
N MET A 63 26.01 -28.13 -24.98
CA MET A 63 27.14 -28.61 -25.79
C MET A 63 27.44 -27.75 -27.04
N SER A 64 26.64 -26.72 -27.31
CA SER A 64 26.73 -25.88 -28.50
C SER A 64 27.34 -24.50 -28.26
N ILE A 65 27.74 -24.21 -27.02
CA ILE A 65 28.32 -22.94 -26.62
C ILE A 65 29.82 -22.98 -26.91
N ASP A 66 30.30 -22.12 -27.79
CA ASP A 66 31.72 -21.85 -27.98
C ASP A 66 32.09 -20.61 -27.16
N PHE A 67 32.55 -20.80 -25.92
CA PHE A 67 32.87 -19.69 -25.01
C PHE A 67 33.95 -18.73 -25.53
N GLU A 68 34.79 -19.14 -26.51
CA GLU A 68 35.80 -18.27 -27.09
C GLU A 68 35.24 -17.36 -28.18
N LYS A 69 34.29 -17.87 -28.99
CA LYS A 69 33.79 -17.20 -30.19
C LYS A 69 32.39 -16.62 -30.06
N ASP A 70 31.54 -17.24 -29.26
CA ASP A 70 30.15 -16.84 -29.10
C ASP A 70 30.06 -15.53 -28.31
N ASP A 71 29.15 -14.66 -28.74
CA ASP A 71 28.76 -13.48 -27.98
C ASP A 71 27.64 -13.88 -27.01
N LEU A 72 28.00 -14.01 -25.73
CA LEU A 72 27.13 -14.52 -24.67
C LEU A 72 26.51 -13.38 -23.86
N LEU A 73 25.18 -13.32 -23.85
CA LEU A 73 24.41 -12.33 -23.11
C LEU A 73 23.84 -12.95 -21.83
N MET A 74 24.12 -12.35 -20.68
CA MET A 74 23.60 -12.81 -19.39
C MET A 74 22.13 -12.39 -19.21
N THR A 75 21.20 -13.33 -19.09
CA THR A 75 19.75 -13.00 -19.02
C THR A 75 18.94 -13.85 -18.05
N PHE A 76 19.40 -15.04 -17.68
CA PHE A 76 18.63 -16.03 -16.90
C PHE A 76 17.30 -16.47 -17.54
N GLU A 77 17.06 -16.21 -18.82
CA GLU A 77 15.78 -16.52 -19.46
C GLU A 77 15.43 -18.01 -19.38
N GLY A 78 16.42 -18.89 -19.59
CA GLY A 78 16.24 -20.33 -19.48
C GLY A 78 15.98 -20.78 -18.03
N LEU A 79 16.63 -20.16 -17.06
CA LEU A 79 16.41 -20.46 -15.64
C LEU A 79 14.97 -20.11 -15.23
N LEU A 80 14.47 -18.97 -15.67
CA LEU A 80 13.15 -18.45 -15.29
C LEU A 80 12.01 -19.22 -15.99
N ASN A 81 12.17 -19.56 -17.27
CA ASN A 81 11.09 -20.12 -18.09
C ASN A 81 11.14 -21.65 -18.20
N ASP A 82 12.35 -22.23 -18.22
CA ASP A 82 12.55 -23.63 -18.59
C ASP A 82 12.79 -24.53 -17.36
N THR A 83 12.70 -23.97 -16.14
CA THR A 83 12.91 -24.72 -14.88
C THR A 83 11.81 -24.49 -13.84
N SER A 84 11.79 -25.31 -12.79
CA SER A 84 10.93 -25.12 -11.63
C SER A 84 11.44 -24.08 -10.63
N PHE A 85 12.49 -23.32 -10.95
CA PHE A 85 13.14 -22.37 -10.04
C PHE A 85 12.13 -21.38 -9.44
N ILE A 86 11.32 -20.71 -10.27
CA ILE A 86 10.30 -19.76 -9.82
C ILE A 86 9.28 -20.41 -8.88
N LYS A 87 8.86 -21.64 -9.18
CA LYS A 87 7.93 -22.40 -8.31
C LYS A 87 8.56 -22.71 -6.96
N LYS A 88 9.85 -23.08 -6.95
CA LYS A 88 10.62 -23.37 -5.71
C LYS A 88 10.78 -22.11 -4.86
N VAL A 89 11.23 -20.99 -5.44
CA VAL A 89 11.38 -19.71 -4.74
C VAL A 89 10.04 -19.22 -4.17
N ARG A 90 8.96 -19.29 -4.96
CA ARG A 90 7.62 -18.93 -4.49
C ARG A 90 7.18 -19.78 -3.29
N ALA A 91 7.42 -21.10 -3.34
CA ALA A 91 7.10 -21.98 -2.21
C ALA A 91 7.89 -21.61 -0.95
N ILE A 92 9.19 -21.29 -1.09
CA ILE A 92 10.04 -20.85 0.02
C ILE A 92 9.51 -19.54 0.62
N LEU A 93 9.25 -18.52 -0.21
CA LEU A 93 8.72 -17.23 0.24
C LEU A 93 7.39 -17.40 0.97
N ASN A 94 6.43 -18.17 0.42
CA ASN A 94 5.14 -18.40 1.06
C ASN A 94 5.27 -19.07 2.44
N VAL A 95 6.19 -20.02 2.59
CA VAL A 95 6.42 -20.69 3.88
C VAL A 95 7.04 -19.71 4.88
N LEU A 96 8.04 -18.94 4.47
CA LEU A 96 8.71 -17.97 5.32
C LEU A 96 7.75 -16.85 5.75
N GLU A 97 7.01 -16.27 4.80
CA GLU A 97 6.00 -15.22 5.07
C GLU A 97 4.95 -15.70 6.06
N LYS A 98 4.37 -16.88 5.83
CA LYS A 98 3.37 -17.47 6.74
C LYS A 98 3.93 -17.73 8.14
N THR A 99 5.19 -18.12 8.24
CA THR A 99 5.83 -18.45 9.53
C THR A 99 6.21 -17.20 10.31
N ILE A 100 6.71 -16.17 9.63
CA ILE A 100 7.19 -14.93 10.23
C ILE A 100 6.02 -13.92 10.40
N ASN A 101 4.88 -14.17 9.73
CA ASN A 101 3.66 -13.35 9.73
C ASN A 101 3.92 -11.92 9.20
N THR A 102 4.78 -11.82 8.21
CA THR A 102 5.19 -10.59 7.50
C THR A 102 5.80 -10.99 6.15
N PRO A 103 5.67 -10.17 5.08
CA PRO A 103 6.49 -10.32 3.89
C PRO A 103 7.98 -10.37 4.22
N VAL A 104 8.72 -11.17 3.48
CA VAL A 104 10.14 -11.41 3.74
C VAL A 104 10.97 -11.20 2.49
N ASP A 105 12.17 -10.67 2.69
CA ASP A 105 13.22 -10.65 1.67
C ASP A 105 14.21 -11.79 1.94
N ILE A 106 14.70 -12.41 0.87
CA ILE A 106 15.68 -13.50 0.95
C ILE A 106 16.93 -13.21 0.10
N GLU A 107 18.09 -13.62 0.61
CA GLU A 107 19.32 -13.77 -0.17
C GLU A 107 19.60 -15.27 -0.30
N PHE A 108 20.03 -15.71 -1.48
CA PHE A 108 20.26 -17.13 -1.76
C PHE A 108 21.48 -17.37 -2.65
N ALA A 109 22.00 -18.59 -2.57
CA ALA A 109 22.99 -19.13 -3.50
C ALA A 109 22.47 -20.44 -4.10
N HIS A 110 23.03 -20.84 -5.24
CA HIS A 110 22.69 -22.07 -5.93
C HIS A 110 23.94 -22.67 -6.57
N ASP A 111 24.14 -23.98 -6.43
CA ASP A 111 25.30 -24.70 -6.99
C ASP A 111 24.96 -25.53 -8.24
N GLY A 112 23.75 -25.39 -8.76
CA GLY A 112 23.22 -26.15 -9.89
C GLY A 112 22.26 -27.27 -9.48
N THR A 113 22.33 -27.71 -8.22
CA THR A 113 21.48 -28.76 -7.66
C THR A 113 20.67 -28.24 -6.46
N ASP A 114 21.38 -27.67 -5.50
CA ASP A 114 20.86 -27.26 -4.22
C ASP A 114 20.66 -25.75 -4.14
N PHE A 115 19.63 -25.37 -3.38
CA PHE A 115 19.28 -23.98 -3.11
C PHE A 115 19.64 -23.67 -1.67
N TYR A 116 20.53 -22.72 -1.46
CA TYR A 116 21.02 -22.31 -0.16
C TYR A 116 20.38 -20.97 0.22
N LEU A 117 19.56 -20.97 1.25
CA LEU A 117 19.04 -19.73 1.84
C LEU A 117 20.14 -19.10 2.70
N LEU A 118 20.70 -17.98 2.25
CA LEU A 118 21.79 -17.27 2.94
C LEU A 118 21.26 -16.29 3.97
N GLN A 119 20.14 -15.64 3.66
CA GLN A 119 19.53 -14.64 4.51
C GLN A 119 18.02 -14.63 4.33
N CYS A 120 17.30 -14.38 5.42
CA CYS A 120 15.87 -14.09 5.43
C CYS A 120 15.65 -12.91 6.38
N ARG A 121 15.16 -11.80 5.86
CA ARG A 121 14.84 -10.60 6.65
C ARG A 121 13.33 -10.37 6.60
N PRO A 122 12.64 -10.22 7.75
CA PRO A 122 11.30 -9.67 7.74
C PRO A 122 11.37 -8.28 7.14
N GLN A 123 10.50 -7.97 6.19
CA GLN A 123 10.35 -6.58 5.77
C GLN A 123 9.83 -5.80 6.98
N SER A 124 10.58 -4.76 7.38
CA SER A 124 10.32 -3.99 8.59
C SER A 124 8.93 -3.37 8.54
N TYR A 125 8.00 -3.94 9.33
CA TYR A 125 6.74 -3.28 9.66
C TYR A 125 7.02 -2.16 10.65
N SER A 126 7.03 -0.90 10.18
CA SER A 126 6.85 0.22 11.12
C SER A 126 5.40 0.24 11.62
N GLN A 127 5.17 0.74 12.83
CA GLN A 127 3.81 0.97 13.36
C GLN A 127 2.99 1.98 12.53
N ASP A 128 3.60 2.66 11.53
CA ASP A 128 2.95 3.57 10.58
C ASP A 128 2.28 2.86 9.37
N THR A 129 2.14 1.54 9.44
CA THR A 129 1.62 0.66 8.37
C THR A 129 0.22 0.11 8.68
N ALA A 130 -0.53 0.75 9.59
CA ALA A 130 -1.92 0.37 9.81
C ALA A 130 -2.78 0.72 8.57
N PRO A 131 -3.74 -0.14 8.18
CA PRO A 131 -4.66 0.13 7.09
C PRO A 131 -5.49 1.39 7.40
N ALA A 132 -5.52 2.34 6.48
CA ALA A 132 -6.32 3.53 6.64
C ALA A 132 -7.82 3.19 6.40
N PRO A 133 -8.76 3.68 7.22
CA PRO A 133 -10.18 3.64 6.85
C PRO A 133 -10.37 4.47 5.58
N ILE A 134 -11.09 3.92 4.61
CA ILE A 134 -11.45 4.62 3.36
C ILE A 134 -12.97 4.83 3.37
N PRO A 135 -13.45 6.05 3.65
CA PRO A 135 -14.87 6.35 3.61
C PRO A 135 -15.43 6.09 2.20
N LYS A 136 -16.63 5.53 2.12
CA LYS A 136 -17.31 5.24 0.84
C LYS A 136 -18.29 6.33 0.42
N ASP A 137 -18.76 7.12 1.38
CA ASP A 137 -19.54 8.34 1.15
C ASP A 137 -18.61 9.55 1.07
N MET A 138 -17.96 9.72 -0.09
CA MET A 138 -17.12 10.89 -0.36
C MET A 138 -17.60 11.57 -1.64
N PRO A 139 -17.76 12.91 -1.64
CA PRO A 139 -18.07 13.63 -2.86
C PRO A 139 -16.96 13.43 -3.90
N GLU A 140 -17.30 12.91 -5.08
CA GLU A 140 -16.34 12.61 -6.16
C GLU A 140 -15.50 13.85 -6.56
N GLU A 141 -16.08 15.04 -6.47
CA GLU A 141 -15.43 16.33 -6.73
C GLU A 141 -14.22 16.62 -5.82
N ASN A 142 -14.13 15.99 -4.66
CA ASN A 142 -12.99 16.10 -3.75
C ASN A 142 -11.94 15.01 -4.01
N ILE A 143 -12.21 14.01 -4.84
CA ILE A 143 -11.28 12.94 -5.16
C ILE A 143 -10.33 13.41 -6.27
N VAL A 144 -9.03 13.32 -6.01
CA VAL A 144 -7.97 13.60 -6.99
C VAL A 144 -7.61 12.33 -7.75
N PHE A 145 -7.49 11.20 -7.07
CA PHE A 145 -7.27 9.90 -7.68
C PHE A 145 -7.81 8.76 -6.80
N SER A 146 -8.10 7.61 -7.40
CA SER A 146 -8.28 6.33 -6.72
C SER A 146 -7.37 5.25 -7.33
N ALA A 147 -7.10 4.19 -6.55
CA ALA A 147 -6.37 3.01 -6.98
C ALA A 147 -6.95 1.77 -6.30
N ASN A 148 -6.94 0.64 -7.00
CA ASN A 148 -7.50 -0.63 -6.51
C ASN A 148 -6.57 -1.84 -6.72
N ARG A 149 -5.27 -1.58 -6.96
CA ARG A 149 -4.26 -2.62 -7.23
C ARG A 149 -2.92 -2.25 -6.63
N HIS A 150 -2.21 -3.26 -6.12
CA HIS A 150 -0.85 -3.16 -5.61
C HIS A 150 -0.68 -2.04 -4.57
N VAL A 151 -1.70 -1.85 -3.73
CA VAL A 151 -1.70 -0.86 -2.65
C VAL A 151 -1.06 -1.46 -1.40
N SER A 152 -0.07 -0.76 -0.85
CA SER A 152 0.48 -1.06 0.47
C SER A 152 -0.22 -0.24 1.56
N ASN A 153 -0.23 -0.73 2.81
CA ASN A 153 -0.64 0.11 3.93
C ASN A 153 0.38 1.23 4.17
N GLY A 154 -0.09 2.35 4.71
CA GLY A 154 0.83 3.41 5.12
C GLY A 154 0.11 4.70 5.46
N ARG A 155 0.55 5.33 6.55
CA ARG A 155 0.21 6.73 6.82
C ARG A 155 0.99 7.66 5.90
N VAL A 156 0.29 8.59 5.26
CA VAL A 156 0.87 9.69 4.48
C VAL A 156 0.54 11.00 5.22
N PRO A 157 1.52 11.89 5.46
CA PRO A 157 1.24 13.23 5.99
C PRO A 157 0.32 14.03 5.06
N ASP A 158 -0.32 15.08 5.57
CA ASP A 158 -1.11 15.97 4.73
C ASP A 158 -0.21 16.64 3.67
N ILE A 159 -0.62 16.55 2.41
CA ILE A 159 0.15 16.96 1.24
C ILE A 159 -0.31 18.35 0.80
N THR A 160 0.64 19.26 0.66
CA THR A 160 0.39 20.64 0.22
C THR A 160 0.75 20.86 -1.24
N HIS A 161 1.66 20.06 -1.80
CA HIS A 161 2.10 20.23 -3.19
C HIS A 161 2.04 18.94 -4.00
N ILE A 162 1.75 19.08 -5.29
CA ILE A 162 1.85 18.00 -6.27
C ILE A 162 2.88 18.43 -7.31
N VAL A 163 3.88 17.59 -7.54
CA VAL A 163 4.73 17.67 -8.73
C VAL A 163 4.18 16.65 -9.72
N TYR A 164 3.46 17.14 -10.73
CA TYR A 164 2.82 16.33 -11.75
C TYR A 164 3.60 16.43 -13.06
N VAL A 165 4.17 15.32 -13.50
CA VAL A 165 4.72 15.15 -14.85
C VAL A 165 3.62 14.56 -15.71
N ASP A 166 3.08 15.34 -16.62
CA ASP A 166 1.96 14.94 -17.48
C ASP A 166 2.38 13.79 -18.41
N PRO A 167 1.78 12.59 -18.31
CA PRO A 167 2.18 11.45 -19.12
C PRO A 167 2.04 11.66 -20.64
N ALA A 168 1.02 12.40 -21.08
CA ALA A 168 0.78 12.64 -22.50
C ALA A 168 1.81 13.62 -23.05
N LYS A 169 2.03 14.74 -22.36
CA LYS A 169 3.01 15.75 -22.76
C LYS A 169 4.43 15.23 -22.69
N TYR A 170 4.75 14.42 -21.68
CA TYR A 170 6.04 13.75 -21.58
C TYR A 170 6.30 12.81 -22.75
N GLY A 171 5.29 12.04 -23.18
CA GLY A 171 5.39 11.14 -24.34
C GLY A 171 5.58 11.86 -25.69
N GLU A 172 5.13 13.11 -25.80
CA GLU A 172 5.33 13.96 -26.99
C GLU A 172 6.78 14.48 -27.12
N ILE A 173 7.55 14.48 -26.03
CA ILE A 173 8.94 14.95 -26.03
C ILE A 173 9.80 14.04 -26.92
N SER A 174 10.35 14.65 -27.96
CA SER A 174 11.26 13.98 -28.90
C SER A 174 12.73 14.18 -28.54
N SER A 175 13.05 15.26 -27.83
CA SER A 175 14.42 15.60 -27.44
C SER A 175 14.86 14.82 -26.20
N HIS A 176 15.94 14.05 -26.32
CA HIS A 176 16.57 13.38 -25.19
C HIS A 176 17.07 14.37 -24.13
N GLU A 177 17.58 15.53 -24.56
CA GLU A 177 18.03 16.57 -23.63
C GLU A 177 16.86 17.10 -22.79
N GLU A 178 15.71 17.33 -23.41
CA GLU A 178 14.52 17.82 -22.72
C GLU A 178 13.99 16.80 -21.70
N LEU A 179 14.00 15.50 -22.04
CA LEU A 179 13.68 14.43 -21.10
C LEU A 179 14.62 14.41 -19.87
N ILE A 180 15.92 14.67 -20.08
CA ILE A 180 16.89 14.82 -18.97
C ILE A 180 16.55 16.07 -18.14
N GLN A 181 16.18 17.18 -18.78
CA GLN A 181 15.81 18.41 -18.06
C GLN A 181 14.57 18.21 -17.18
N VAL A 182 13.59 17.39 -17.60
CA VAL A 182 12.45 17.01 -16.74
C VAL A 182 12.92 16.35 -15.44
N GLY A 183 13.80 15.34 -15.54
CA GLY A 183 14.37 14.68 -14.36
C GLY A 183 15.13 15.65 -13.45
N ARG A 184 15.91 16.58 -14.02
CA ARG A 184 16.62 17.62 -13.27
C ARG A 184 15.69 18.61 -12.58
N ALA A 185 14.60 19.01 -13.25
CA ALA A 185 13.58 19.88 -12.67
C ALA A 185 12.93 19.22 -11.46
N VAL A 186 12.54 17.94 -11.59
CA VAL A 186 12.02 17.12 -10.49
C VAL A 186 13.01 17.05 -9.33
N GLY A 187 14.29 16.78 -9.59
CA GLY A 187 15.33 16.74 -8.54
C GLY A 187 15.54 18.08 -7.83
N LYS A 188 15.39 19.21 -8.54
CA LYS A 188 15.42 20.54 -7.92
C LYS A 188 14.17 20.81 -7.08
N LEU A 189 12.98 20.47 -7.57
CA LEU A 189 11.73 20.59 -6.82
C LEU A 189 11.78 19.76 -5.54
N ASN A 190 12.30 18.53 -5.60
CA ASN A 190 12.49 17.67 -4.43
C ASN A 190 13.37 18.32 -3.34
N LYS A 191 14.36 19.12 -3.73
CA LYS A 191 15.22 19.87 -2.79
C LYS A 191 14.57 21.16 -2.29
N PHE A 192 13.74 21.79 -3.10
CA PHE A 192 13.09 23.06 -2.80
C PHE A 192 11.86 22.89 -1.88
N LEU A 193 11.06 21.85 -2.12
CA LEU A 193 9.78 21.65 -1.44
C LEU A 193 9.93 21.14 0.00
N PRO A 194 8.97 21.44 0.90
CA PRO A 194 9.01 20.96 2.27
C PRO A 194 8.99 19.43 2.32
N LYS A 195 9.93 18.85 3.08
CA LYS A 195 10.10 17.40 3.22
C LYS A 195 8.79 16.74 3.65
N ARG A 196 8.39 15.68 2.94
CA ARG A 196 7.18 14.86 3.16
C ARG A 196 5.85 15.63 3.11
N GLN A 197 5.80 16.79 2.45
CA GLN A 197 4.54 17.53 2.21
C GLN A 197 4.19 17.66 0.72
N PHE A 198 4.86 16.89 -0.14
CA PHE A 198 4.56 16.85 -1.56
C PHE A 198 4.57 15.42 -2.09
N VAL A 199 3.86 15.20 -3.19
CA VAL A 199 3.87 13.94 -3.94
C VAL A 199 4.50 14.15 -5.32
N LEU A 200 5.16 13.11 -5.80
CA LEU A 200 5.66 13.03 -7.17
C LEU A 200 4.73 12.12 -7.96
N MET A 201 4.15 12.64 -9.05
CA MET A 201 3.23 11.91 -9.90
C MET A 201 3.73 11.98 -11.34
N GLY A 202 3.92 10.86 -12.03
CA GLY A 202 4.41 10.92 -13.41
C GLY A 202 4.38 9.61 -14.17
N PRO A 203 4.74 9.63 -15.46
CA PRO A 203 4.60 8.48 -16.35
C PRO A 203 5.55 7.33 -15.97
N GLY A 204 5.02 6.12 -16.02
CA GLY A 204 5.78 4.87 -16.05
C GLY A 204 6.86 4.78 -14.97
N ARG A 205 8.06 4.31 -15.34
CA ARG A 205 9.12 3.91 -14.40
C ARG A 205 10.03 5.06 -13.99
N TRP A 206 10.01 5.41 -12.71
CA TRP A 206 10.94 6.37 -12.15
C TRP A 206 12.27 5.67 -11.81
N GLY A 207 13.39 6.21 -12.28
CA GLY A 207 14.71 5.61 -12.08
C GLY A 207 15.29 4.85 -13.28
N SER A 208 14.59 4.86 -14.40
CA SER A 208 15.06 4.20 -15.64
C SER A 208 16.31 4.90 -16.18
N ARG A 209 17.43 4.17 -16.27
CA ARG A 209 18.68 4.61 -16.93
C ARG A 209 18.70 4.32 -18.44
N GLY A 210 17.77 3.51 -18.93
CA GLY A 210 17.65 3.11 -20.33
C GLY A 210 16.64 3.96 -21.09
N ASP A 211 15.47 3.40 -21.39
CA ASP A 211 14.42 4.08 -22.14
C ASP A 211 13.70 5.15 -21.28
N ILE A 212 14.28 6.36 -21.28
CA ILE A 212 13.74 7.53 -20.58
C ILE A 212 12.34 7.90 -21.09
N LYS A 213 11.92 7.48 -22.30
CA LYS A 213 10.55 7.77 -22.75
C LYS A 213 9.49 6.99 -21.97
N LEU A 214 9.86 5.87 -21.35
CA LEU A 214 8.97 5.03 -20.56
C LEU A 214 8.89 5.45 -19.09
N GLY A 215 9.63 6.49 -18.67
CA GLY A 215 9.46 7.08 -17.35
C GLY A 215 10.58 8.03 -16.95
N VAL A 216 10.38 8.75 -15.85
CA VAL A 216 11.22 9.88 -15.49
C VAL A 216 12.63 9.42 -15.05
N ASN A 217 13.66 9.94 -15.72
CA ASN A 217 15.05 9.69 -15.37
C ASN A 217 15.44 10.45 -14.09
N VAL A 218 15.52 9.73 -12.97
CA VAL A 218 15.89 10.27 -11.66
C VAL A 218 16.77 9.28 -10.90
N THR A 219 17.50 9.75 -9.90
CA THR A 219 18.10 8.90 -8.87
C THR A 219 17.29 8.99 -7.57
N TYR A 220 17.56 8.11 -6.60
CA TYR A 220 16.94 8.23 -5.27
C TYR A 220 17.13 9.63 -4.65
N SER A 221 18.31 10.24 -4.84
CA SER A 221 18.60 11.58 -4.31
C SER A 221 17.72 12.69 -4.91
N ASP A 222 17.11 12.44 -6.07
CA ASP A 222 16.21 13.38 -6.74
C ASP A 222 14.76 13.24 -6.26
N ILE A 223 14.43 12.21 -5.47
CA ILE A 223 13.06 11.92 -4.99
C ILE A 223 12.95 11.72 -3.48
N ASN A 224 14.08 11.72 -2.76
CA ASN A 224 14.16 11.30 -1.36
C ASN A 224 13.36 12.15 -0.35
N ASN A 225 12.84 13.32 -0.70
CA ASN A 225 12.02 14.18 0.17
C ASN A 225 10.51 14.03 -0.06
N THR A 226 10.06 13.34 -1.12
CA THR A 226 8.63 13.18 -1.41
C THR A 226 7.91 12.30 -0.41
N ALA A 227 6.65 12.57 -0.08
CA ALA A 227 5.86 11.69 0.77
C ALA A 227 5.43 10.41 0.03
N VAL A 228 5.07 10.56 -1.25
CA VAL A 228 4.58 9.47 -2.09
C VAL A 228 5.13 9.62 -3.50
N LEU A 229 5.69 8.53 -4.02
CA LEU A 229 6.03 8.37 -5.42
C LEU A 229 4.90 7.61 -6.12
N MET A 230 4.26 8.27 -7.10
CA MET A 230 3.15 7.71 -7.85
C MET A 230 3.53 7.51 -9.31
N GLU A 231 3.49 6.27 -9.76
CA GLU A 231 3.76 5.90 -11.15
C GLU A 231 2.45 5.72 -11.91
N ILE A 232 2.29 6.46 -13.01
CA ILE A 232 1.06 6.49 -13.79
C ILE A 232 1.23 5.64 -15.04
N ALA A 233 0.45 4.58 -15.17
CA ALA A 233 0.38 3.75 -16.35
C ALA A 233 -0.87 4.06 -17.17
N ARG A 234 -0.69 4.92 -18.18
CA ARG A 234 -1.72 5.22 -19.19
C ARG A 234 -1.59 4.37 -20.45
N ASN A 235 -2.71 4.06 -21.07
CA ASN A 235 -2.80 3.35 -22.33
C ASN A 235 -2.67 4.35 -23.49
N THR A 236 -1.53 4.32 -24.18
CA THR A 236 -1.29 5.17 -25.36
C THR A 236 -1.15 4.26 -26.57
N GLY A 237 -2.06 4.38 -27.53
CA GLY A 237 -2.00 3.62 -28.79
C GLY A 237 -2.10 2.09 -28.63
N GLY A 238 -2.74 1.60 -27.55
CA GLY A 238 -2.85 0.18 -27.24
C GLY A 238 -1.68 -0.38 -26.43
N TYR A 239 -0.69 0.45 -26.07
CA TYR A 239 0.43 0.09 -25.22
C TYR A 239 0.26 0.71 -23.83
N ARG A 240 0.39 -0.11 -22.79
CA ARG A 240 0.42 0.30 -21.39
C ARG A 240 1.83 0.10 -20.86
N PRO A 241 2.48 1.12 -20.28
CA PRO A 241 3.84 0.98 -19.77
C PRO A 241 3.83 0.08 -18.51
N ASP A 242 4.82 -0.80 -18.43
CA ASP A 242 5.08 -1.59 -17.22
C ASP A 242 5.65 -0.68 -16.12
N LEU A 243 5.02 -0.70 -14.95
CA LEU A 243 5.49 0.04 -13.79
C LEU A 243 6.68 -0.65 -13.10
N SER A 244 7.48 0.13 -12.36
CA SER A 244 8.64 -0.41 -11.65
C SER A 244 8.25 -1.06 -10.33
N PHE A 245 7.06 -0.77 -9.82
CA PHE A 245 6.62 -1.13 -8.46
C PHE A 245 7.57 -0.62 -7.36
N GLY A 246 8.33 0.45 -7.66
CA GLY A 246 9.35 0.99 -6.77
C GLY A 246 10.57 0.09 -6.60
N THR A 247 10.66 -1.04 -7.32
CA THR A 247 11.74 -2.05 -7.15
C THR A 247 13.13 -1.49 -7.39
N HIS A 248 13.27 -0.49 -8.27
CA HIS A 248 14.55 0.21 -8.52
C HIS A 248 15.11 0.91 -7.29
N PHE A 249 14.26 1.30 -6.33
CA PHE A 249 14.61 2.04 -5.13
C PHE A 249 14.00 1.42 -3.88
N PHE A 250 13.57 0.15 -3.92
CA PHE A 250 12.62 -0.36 -2.93
C PHE A 250 13.15 -0.23 -1.50
N GLN A 251 14.39 -0.65 -1.25
CA GLN A 251 15.03 -0.50 0.05
C GLN A 251 15.13 0.98 0.45
N ASP A 252 15.55 1.86 -0.47
CA ASP A 252 15.65 3.29 -0.22
C ASP A 252 14.30 3.94 0.09
N LEU A 253 13.21 3.55 -0.59
CA LEU A 253 11.86 4.05 -0.36
C LEU A 253 11.34 3.60 1.00
N VAL A 254 11.56 2.34 1.36
CA VAL A 254 11.19 1.77 2.67
C VAL A 254 11.94 2.50 3.78
N GLU A 255 13.26 2.62 3.69
CA GLU A 255 14.09 3.34 4.67
C GLU A 255 13.75 4.83 4.74
N GLY A 256 13.47 5.44 3.58
CA GLY A 256 13.04 6.82 3.47
C GLY A 256 11.62 7.05 3.98
N GLN A 257 10.83 6.02 4.28
CA GLN A 257 9.39 6.13 4.54
C GLN A 257 8.64 6.88 3.41
N ILE A 258 9.07 6.64 2.17
CA ILE A 258 8.41 7.15 0.96
C ILE A 258 7.42 6.09 0.52
N ARG A 259 6.15 6.45 0.42
CA ARG A 259 5.15 5.51 -0.06
C ARG A 259 5.23 5.39 -1.58
N TYR A 260 4.96 4.19 -2.07
CA TYR A 260 4.84 3.92 -3.49
C TYR A 260 3.37 3.63 -3.82
N LEU A 261 2.85 4.21 -4.90
CA LEU A 261 1.49 3.96 -5.33
C LEU A 261 1.41 3.89 -6.88
N PRO A 262 1.11 2.72 -7.46
CA PRO A 262 0.85 2.63 -8.89
C PRO A 262 -0.57 3.13 -9.19
N LEU A 263 -0.69 3.99 -10.20
CA LEU A 263 -1.95 4.54 -10.67
C LEU A 263 -2.26 4.04 -12.08
N TYR A 264 -3.52 3.68 -12.27
CA TYR A 264 -4.05 3.09 -13.50
C TYR A 264 -5.29 3.86 -13.96
N PRO A 265 -5.13 5.11 -14.46
CA PRO A 265 -6.26 6.01 -14.72
C PRO A 265 -7.32 5.48 -15.69
N ASP A 266 -6.93 4.58 -16.60
CA ASP A 266 -7.79 4.07 -17.67
C ASP A 266 -8.54 2.78 -17.28
N ASP A 267 -8.34 2.26 -16.07
CA ASP A 267 -9.07 1.08 -15.59
C ASP A 267 -10.50 1.47 -15.19
N GLU A 268 -11.45 0.56 -15.40
CA GLU A 268 -12.86 0.78 -15.07
C GLU A 268 -13.04 1.03 -13.55
N GLY A 269 -13.85 2.04 -13.21
CA GLY A 269 -14.12 2.43 -11.82
C GLY A 269 -12.99 3.20 -11.13
N ILE A 270 -11.90 3.53 -11.83
CA ILE A 270 -10.85 4.42 -11.32
C ILE A 270 -11.22 5.88 -11.56
N ILE A 271 -11.09 6.69 -10.52
CA ILE A 271 -11.22 8.14 -10.60
C ILE A 271 -9.81 8.69 -10.76
N PHE A 272 -9.59 9.54 -11.76
CA PHE A 272 -8.36 10.30 -11.91
C PHE A 272 -8.72 11.69 -12.40
N ASN A 273 -8.59 12.69 -11.53
CA ASN A 273 -9.05 14.05 -11.77
C ASN A 273 -8.05 14.81 -12.66
N GLU A 274 -7.97 14.39 -13.91
CA GLU A 274 -7.07 14.95 -14.91
C GLU A 274 -7.35 16.43 -15.13
N ARG A 275 -8.61 16.86 -15.03
CA ARG A 275 -8.96 18.28 -15.14
C ARG A 275 -8.29 19.08 -14.03
N PHE A 276 -8.34 18.65 -12.78
CA PHE A 276 -7.64 19.34 -11.69
C PHE A 276 -6.13 19.38 -11.95
N LEU A 277 -5.50 18.24 -12.24
CA LEU A 277 -4.04 18.15 -12.47
C LEU A 277 -3.56 18.97 -13.69
N SER A 278 -4.36 19.03 -14.74
CA SER A 278 -4.01 19.73 -15.99
C SER A 278 -4.37 21.22 -15.98
N THR A 279 -5.41 21.65 -15.27
CA THR A 279 -5.89 23.05 -15.31
C THR A 279 -5.48 23.91 -14.11
N SER A 280 -4.98 23.30 -13.03
CA SER A 280 -4.46 24.05 -11.89
C SER A 280 -3.27 24.94 -12.25
N THR A 281 -3.11 26.04 -11.50
CA THR A 281 -2.01 26.99 -11.67
C THR A 281 -0.66 26.27 -11.53
N ASN A 282 0.19 26.40 -12.55
CA ASN A 282 1.53 25.84 -12.53
C ASN A 282 2.53 26.86 -11.98
N LEU A 283 3.12 26.56 -10.82
CA LEU A 283 4.13 27.40 -10.16
C LEU A 283 5.57 27.08 -10.57
N LEU A 284 5.78 26.16 -11.53
CA LEU A 284 7.12 25.74 -11.94
C LEU A 284 7.97 26.93 -12.39
N ALA A 285 7.45 27.77 -13.29
CA ALA A 285 8.18 28.91 -13.84
C ALA A 285 8.47 29.99 -12.79
N ASP A 286 7.64 30.10 -11.75
CA ASP A 286 7.85 31.04 -10.64
C ASP A 286 8.97 30.57 -9.70
N VAL A 287 9.01 29.26 -9.43
CA VAL A 287 9.96 28.65 -8.47
C VAL A 287 11.30 28.31 -9.12
N LEU A 288 11.27 27.81 -10.36
CA LEU A 288 12.42 27.41 -11.15
C LEU A 288 12.37 28.06 -12.55
N PRO A 289 12.64 29.38 -12.66
CA PRO A 289 12.52 30.11 -13.93
C PRO A 289 13.35 29.52 -15.07
N GLU A 290 14.49 28.90 -14.77
CA GLU A 290 15.35 28.26 -15.76
C GLU A 290 14.73 27.00 -16.40
N TYR A 291 13.66 26.46 -15.81
CA TYR A 291 12.87 25.34 -16.35
C TYR A 291 11.48 25.79 -16.85
N ALA A 292 11.23 27.10 -17.02
CA ALA A 292 9.94 27.60 -17.47
C ALA A 292 9.47 26.98 -18.80
N GLY A 293 10.39 26.62 -19.69
CA GLY A 293 10.10 25.92 -20.95
C GLY A 293 9.47 24.54 -20.78
N LEU A 294 9.57 23.92 -19.60
CA LEU A 294 8.97 22.62 -19.29
C LEU A 294 7.55 22.74 -18.71
N SER A 295 6.98 23.95 -18.60
CA SER A 295 5.69 24.17 -17.89
C SER A 295 4.49 23.45 -18.52
N ASP A 296 4.59 23.04 -19.78
CA ASP A 296 3.59 22.20 -20.45
C ASP A 296 3.66 20.73 -20.02
N THR A 297 4.82 20.27 -19.55
CA THR A 297 5.04 18.87 -19.15
C THR A 297 5.13 18.69 -17.64
N VAL A 298 5.79 19.60 -16.92
CA VAL A 298 5.99 19.52 -15.48
C VAL A 298 5.18 20.61 -14.81
N LYS A 299 4.30 20.22 -13.88
CA LYS A 299 3.46 21.12 -13.10
C LYS A 299 3.80 21.04 -11.63
N LEU A 300 4.06 22.20 -11.03
CA LEU A 300 4.08 22.34 -9.58
C LEU A 300 2.76 22.97 -9.14
N ILE A 301 1.93 22.20 -8.44
CA ILE A 301 0.61 22.61 -7.97
C ILE A 301 0.67 22.84 -6.47
N ASP A 302 0.25 24.02 -6.01
CA ASP A 302 0.00 24.35 -4.60
C ASP A 302 -1.48 24.12 -4.29
N ILE A 303 -1.77 23.04 -3.55
CA ILE A 303 -3.13 22.61 -3.25
C ILE A 303 -3.86 23.63 -2.36
N PRO A 304 -3.28 24.13 -1.24
CA PRO A 304 -3.90 25.19 -0.45
C PRO A 304 -4.32 26.40 -1.27
N ARG A 305 -3.47 26.86 -2.20
CA ARG A 305 -3.79 28.00 -3.07
C ARG A 305 -4.94 27.69 -4.04
N GLU A 306 -4.98 26.49 -4.60
CA GLU A 306 -5.98 26.07 -5.59
C GLU A 306 -7.33 25.69 -4.98
N LYS A 307 -7.34 25.27 -3.70
CA LYS A 307 -8.51 24.66 -3.04
C LYS A 307 -8.83 25.29 -1.70
N ASN A 308 -8.67 26.61 -1.57
CA ASN A 308 -9.10 27.41 -0.41
C ASN A 308 -8.55 26.90 0.93
N GLY A 309 -7.26 26.57 1.00
CA GLY A 309 -6.58 26.12 2.21
C GLY A 309 -6.66 24.61 2.48
N LYS A 310 -7.37 23.84 1.65
CA LYS A 310 -7.40 22.37 1.73
C LYS A 310 -6.02 21.76 1.46
N VAL A 311 -5.88 20.52 1.90
CA VAL A 311 -4.70 19.65 1.66
C VAL A 311 -5.15 18.36 0.99
N LEU A 312 -4.21 17.69 0.32
CA LEU A 312 -4.44 16.35 -0.19
C LEU A 312 -4.08 15.33 0.90
N ARG A 313 -5.06 14.52 1.29
CA ARG A 313 -4.85 13.36 2.17
C ARG A 313 -4.86 12.10 1.33
N VAL A 314 -3.80 11.30 1.43
CA VAL A 314 -3.67 10.02 0.75
C VAL A 314 -3.96 8.91 1.75
N LEU A 315 -5.06 8.20 1.54
CA LEU A 315 -5.48 7.04 2.35
C LEU A 315 -5.11 5.78 1.58
N MET A 316 -4.35 4.87 2.21
CA MET A 316 -3.91 3.62 1.59
C MET A 316 -4.26 2.44 2.49
N ASN A 317 -4.92 1.43 1.92
CA ASN A 317 -5.39 0.26 2.62
C ASN A 317 -5.15 -1.01 1.78
N ALA A 318 -4.13 -1.79 2.15
CA ALA A 318 -3.76 -3.04 1.50
C ALA A 318 -4.79 -4.16 1.73
N ASP A 319 -5.49 -4.17 2.87
CA ASP A 319 -6.50 -5.20 3.15
C ASP A 319 -7.70 -5.05 2.22
N LEU A 320 -8.10 -3.80 1.94
CA LEU A 320 -9.11 -3.48 0.91
C LEU A 320 -8.52 -3.53 -0.51
N GLY A 321 -7.20 -3.47 -0.63
CA GLY A 321 -6.50 -3.30 -1.91
C GLY A 321 -6.71 -1.92 -2.55
N GLU A 322 -7.13 -0.92 -1.76
CA GLU A 322 -7.60 0.38 -2.25
C GLU A 322 -6.77 1.56 -1.71
N ALA A 323 -6.59 2.59 -2.53
CA ALA A 323 -6.09 3.89 -2.11
C ALA A 323 -6.91 5.03 -2.71
N VAL A 324 -7.00 6.14 -2.00
CA VAL A 324 -7.67 7.35 -2.48
C VAL A 324 -6.92 8.60 -2.05
N GLY A 325 -6.78 9.55 -2.97
CA GLY A 325 -6.31 10.90 -2.69
C GLY A 325 -7.49 11.87 -2.63
N ILE A 326 -7.76 12.43 -1.45
CA ILE A 326 -8.91 13.32 -1.22
C ILE A 326 -8.50 14.72 -0.75
N LEU A 327 -9.22 15.73 -1.20
CA LEU A 327 -9.07 17.12 -0.79
C LEU A 327 -9.90 17.39 0.47
N VAL A 328 -9.23 17.64 1.59
CA VAL A 328 -9.84 17.85 2.90
C VAL A 328 -9.29 19.09 3.57
N ASP A 329 -10.00 19.61 4.57
CA ASP A 329 -9.44 20.63 5.43
C ASP A 329 -8.25 20.06 6.21
N PRO A 330 -7.15 20.83 6.38
CA PRO A 330 -6.02 20.40 7.18
C PRO A 330 -6.50 20.09 8.60
N ALA A 331 -5.97 19.03 9.20
CA ALA A 331 -6.29 18.73 10.61
C ALA A 331 -5.88 19.95 11.46
N SER A 332 -6.82 20.52 12.22
CA SER A 332 -6.60 21.73 12.99
C SER A 332 -5.45 21.55 13.99
N SER A 333 -4.36 22.30 13.80
CA SER A 333 -3.39 22.60 14.87
C SER A 333 -3.86 23.77 15.73
N THR A 334 -5.16 23.81 16.05
CA THR A 334 -5.76 24.87 16.88
C THR A 334 -7.05 24.37 17.57
N GLU A 335 -6.88 23.70 18.70
CA GLU A 335 -7.66 23.96 19.91
C GLU A 335 -6.68 24.04 21.10
N ALA A 336 -5.88 25.11 21.09
CA ALA A 336 -5.42 25.73 22.32
C ALA A 336 -6.57 26.63 22.81
N VAL A 337 -7.60 26.00 23.37
CA VAL A 337 -8.48 26.64 24.36
C VAL A 337 -8.38 25.76 25.58
N GLU A 338 -7.90 26.35 26.68
CA GLU A 338 -7.78 25.74 27.99
C GLU A 338 -9.12 25.09 28.39
N SER A 339 -9.22 23.79 28.20
CA SER A 339 -10.05 22.92 29.03
C SER A 339 -9.23 21.68 29.33
N THR A 340 -8.99 21.50 30.61
CA THR A 340 -8.16 20.45 31.19
C THR A 340 -8.73 19.07 30.91
N VAL A 341 -7.80 18.12 30.71
CA VAL A 341 -7.91 16.65 30.69
C VAL A 341 -7.93 16.02 29.29
N GLU A 342 -6.74 15.52 28.91
CA GLU A 342 -6.43 14.33 28.10
C GLU A 342 -7.33 14.02 26.89
N ASP A 343 -6.80 14.16 25.67
CA ASP A 343 -6.35 12.99 24.87
C ASP A 343 -5.94 13.44 23.44
N GLN A 344 -4.66 13.26 23.09
CA GLN A 344 -4.15 13.37 21.72
C GLN A 344 -4.16 11.96 21.10
N SER A 345 -5.32 11.49 20.61
CA SER A 345 -5.47 10.09 20.19
C SER A 345 -5.63 9.88 18.67
N LYS A 346 -5.12 8.73 18.23
CA LYS A 346 -4.88 8.32 16.83
C LYS A 346 -6.19 7.95 16.10
N PRO A 347 -6.20 7.82 14.76
CA PRO A 347 -7.38 7.32 14.02
C PRO A 347 -7.93 5.97 14.53
N THR A 348 -7.06 5.10 15.07
CA THR A 348 -7.43 3.84 15.72
C THR A 348 -8.22 4.02 17.01
N ASP A 349 -7.98 5.09 17.76
CA ASP A 349 -8.65 5.33 19.04
C ASP A 349 -10.11 5.75 18.84
N HIS A 350 -10.46 6.32 17.69
CA HIS A 350 -11.84 6.64 17.34
C HIS A 350 -12.72 5.41 17.06
N LEU A 351 -12.14 4.24 16.72
CA LEU A 351 -12.91 3.07 16.27
C LEU A 351 -13.64 2.35 17.41
N TRP A 352 -12.95 2.10 18.52
CA TRP A 352 -13.56 1.51 19.71
C TRP A 352 -14.49 2.50 20.42
N ILE A 353 -14.14 3.79 20.44
CA ILE A 353 -14.99 4.84 21.02
C ILE A 353 -16.33 4.91 20.29
N TRP A 354 -16.32 4.88 18.95
CA TRP A 354 -17.56 4.87 18.18
C TRP A 354 -18.41 3.64 18.49
N ARG A 355 -17.81 2.44 18.50
CA ARG A 355 -18.51 1.18 18.83
C ARG A 355 -19.13 1.24 20.22
N LEU A 356 -18.38 1.73 21.21
CA LEU A 356 -18.89 1.91 22.57
C LEU A 356 -20.06 2.89 22.62
N ARG A 357 -19.97 4.03 21.93
CA ARG A 357 -21.08 5.00 21.83
C ARG A 357 -22.31 4.40 21.15
N MET A 358 -22.14 3.54 20.15
CA MET A 358 -23.27 2.83 19.52
C MET A 358 -23.90 1.82 20.47
N ALA A 359 -23.10 1.06 21.23
CA ALA A 359 -23.61 0.17 22.27
C ALA A 359 -24.41 0.94 23.35
N GLU A 360 -23.88 2.07 23.84
CA GLU A 360 -24.57 2.96 24.77
C GLU A 360 -25.86 3.54 24.16
N HIS A 361 -25.84 3.90 22.88
CA HIS A 361 -27.02 4.38 22.19
C HIS A 361 -28.11 3.30 22.07
N ILE A 362 -27.75 2.08 21.66
CA ILE A 362 -28.66 0.92 21.64
C ILE A 362 -29.29 0.72 23.02
N ALA A 363 -28.47 0.72 24.07
CA ALA A 363 -28.95 0.58 25.45
C ALA A 363 -29.96 1.66 25.84
N SER A 364 -29.74 2.90 25.40
CA SER A 364 -30.65 4.03 25.66
C SER A 364 -31.99 3.94 24.91
N GLN A 365 -32.03 3.22 23.78
CA GLN A 365 -33.24 3.03 22.98
C GLN A 365 -34.00 1.74 23.32
N LEU A 366 -33.34 0.79 24.00
CA LEU A 366 -33.94 -0.47 24.42
C LEU A 366 -34.95 -0.24 25.55
N ASP A 367 -36.21 -0.63 25.33
CA ASP A 367 -37.25 -0.65 26.36
C ASP A 367 -37.19 -1.98 27.15
N PRO A 368 -36.72 -1.96 28.41
CA PRO A 368 -36.49 -3.19 29.17
C PRO A 368 -37.79 -3.94 29.48
N ALA A 369 -38.89 -3.22 29.70
CA ALA A 369 -40.19 -3.80 30.03
C ALA A 369 -40.82 -4.46 28.80
N ARG A 370 -40.73 -3.81 27.64
CA ARG A 370 -41.22 -4.37 26.37
C ARG A 370 -40.49 -5.67 26.03
N PHE A 371 -39.17 -5.68 26.14
CA PHE A 371 -38.34 -6.80 25.66
C PHE A 371 -37.96 -7.81 26.75
N GLY A 372 -38.38 -7.62 28.00
CA GLY A 372 -38.05 -8.55 29.10
C GLY A 372 -36.55 -8.58 29.42
N VAL A 373 -35.86 -7.45 29.27
CA VAL A 373 -34.41 -7.32 29.53
C VAL A 373 -34.20 -6.80 30.95
N ALA A 374 -33.43 -7.53 31.75
CA ALA A 374 -33.04 -7.13 33.10
C ALA A 374 -31.72 -6.37 33.14
N GLY A 375 -30.83 -6.58 32.17
CA GLY A 375 -29.54 -5.92 32.07
C GLY A 375 -28.91 -6.08 30.69
N LEU A 376 -28.08 -5.11 30.31
CA LEU A 376 -27.30 -5.13 29.08
C LEU A 376 -25.86 -4.76 29.40
N TYR A 377 -24.91 -5.50 28.84
CA TYR A 377 -23.49 -5.35 29.10
C TYR A 377 -22.69 -5.40 27.81
N VAL A 378 -21.63 -4.59 27.71
CA VAL A 378 -20.65 -4.66 26.62
C VAL A 378 -19.37 -5.33 27.10
N PHE A 379 -18.76 -6.17 26.26
CA PHE A 379 -17.48 -6.81 26.57
C PHE A 379 -16.54 -6.83 25.35
N GLY A 380 -15.47 -7.61 25.45
CA GLY A 380 -14.59 -7.87 24.31
C GLY A 380 -13.77 -6.66 23.88
N SER A 381 -13.49 -6.60 22.57
CA SER A 381 -12.55 -5.62 21.98
C SER A 381 -13.01 -4.18 22.17
N THR A 382 -14.32 -3.93 22.10
CA THR A 382 -14.95 -2.62 22.29
C THR A 382 -14.76 -2.12 23.72
N LYS A 383 -14.96 -2.98 24.72
CA LYS A 383 -14.75 -2.63 26.14
C LYS A 383 -13.26 -2.49 26.49
N ASN A 384 -12.39 -3.26 25.85
CA ASN A 384 -10.95 -3.28 26.11
C ASN A 384 -10.16 -2.24 25.29
N ALA A 385 -10.83 -1.32 24.59
CA ALA A 385 -10.21 -0.28 23.75
C ALA A 385 -9.25 -0.83 22.68
N THR A 386 -9.56 -2.00 22.12
CA THR A 386 -8.73 -2.71 21.14
C THR A 386 -9.48 -3.03 19.84
N ALA A 387 -10.69 -2.50 19.66
CA ALA A 387 -11.49 -2.73 18.45
C ALA A 387 -10.84 -2.10 17.21
N GLY A 388 -10.68 -2.92 16.17
CA GLY A 388 -10.19 -2.54 14.85
C GLY A 388 -11.31 -2.24 13.84
N LEU A 389 -10.93 -2.08 12.56
CA LEU A 389 -11.84 -1.73 11.46
C LEU A 389 -12.95 -2.77 11.24
N ALA A 390 -12.62 -4.05 11.42
CA ALA A 390 -13.51 -5.19 11.24
C ALA A 390 -14.09 -5.77 12.55
N SER A 391 -13.84 -5.14 13.69
CA SER A 391 -14.34 -5.66 14.98
C SER A 391 -15.86 -5.50 15.11
N ASP A 392 -16.49 -6.45 15.77
CA ASP A 392 -17.87 -6.44 16.20
C ASP A 392 -18.05 -5.73 17.56
N ILE A 393 -19.30 -5.65 18.00
CA ILE A 393 -19.72 -5.17 19.31
C ILE A 393 -20.32 -6.34 20.07
N ASP A 394 -19.55 -6.86 21.03
CA ASP A 394 -19.97 -7.95 21.88
C ASP A 394 -20.93 -7.47 22.99
N LEU A 395 -22.15 -8.00 23.00
CA LEU A 395 -23.19 -7.68 23.97
C LEU A 395 -23.63 -8.93 24.76
N ILE A 396 -23.87 -8.75 26.06
CA ILE A 396 -24.56 -9.74 26.90
C ILE A 396 -25.89 -9.14 27.33
N VAL A 397 -26.97 -9.88 27.09
CA VAL A 397 -28.33 -9.54 27.49
C VAL A 397 -28.74 -10.47 28.63
N HIS A 398 -28.96 -9.91 29.81
CA HIS A 398 -29.61 -10.62 30.90
C HIS A 398 -31.13 -10.58 30.65
N PHE A 399 -31.70 -11.74 30.33
CA PHE A 399 -33.06 -11.89 29.85
C PHE A 399 -33.97 -12.58 30.88
N ARG A 400 -35.18 -12.03 31.09
CA ARG A 400 -36.24 -12.55 31.98
C ARG A 400 -37.63 -12.55 31.32
N GLY A 401 -37.70 -12.31 30.02
CA GLY A 401 -38.95 -12.21 29.28
C GLY A 401 -39.54 -13.56 28.86
N THR A 402 -40.64 -13.48 28.11
CA THR A 402 -41.29 -14.61 27.44
C THR A 402 -40.60 -14.99 26.13
N GLU A 403 -40.85 -16.18 25.60
CA GLU A 403 -40.31 -16.61 24.28
C GLU A 403 -40.65 -15.60 23.16
N ASN A 404 -41.89 -15.08 23.13
CA ASN A 404 -42.28 -14.07 22.16
C ASN A 404 -41.43 -12.78 22.28
N GLN A 405 -41.15 -12.32 23.51
CA GLN A 405 -40.29 -11.16 23.73
C GLN A 405 -38.85 -11.42 23.30
N LEU A 406 -38.36 -12.66 23.46
CA LEU A 406 -37.02 -13.04 23.00
C LEU A 406 -36.92 -13.00 21.47
N GLU A 407 -37.92 -13.51 20.76
CA GLU A 407 -37.96 -13.46 19.29
C GLU A 407 -38.01 -12.02 18.77
N GLU A 408 -38.88 -11.18 19.35
CA GLU A 408 -38.94 -9.75 19.00
C GLU A 408 -37.60 -9.03 19.26
N LEU A 409 -36.96 -9.33 20.39
CA LEU A 409 -35.68 -8.73 20.76
C LEU A 409 -34.54 -9.17 19.81
N LYS A 410 -34.53 -10.43 19.39
CA LYS A 410 -33.56 -10.92 18.40
C LYS A 410 -33.70 -10.19 17.07
N ILE A 411 -34.93 -10.02 16.57
CA ILE A 411 -35.20 -9.26 15.33
C ILE A 411 -34.74 -7.80 15.49
N TRP A 412 -35.00 -7.19 16.66
CA TRP A 412 -34.57 -5.82 16.93
C TRP A 412 -33.05 -5.66 16.91
N PHE A 413 -32.31 -6.58 17.54
CA PHE A 413 -30.84 -6.58 17.49
C PHE A 413 -30.30 -6.88 16.10
N GLU A 414 -30.92 -7.78 15.34
CA GLU A 414 -30.55 -8.06 13.94
C GLU A 414 -30.65 -6.79 13.08
N ALA A 415 -31.76 -6.04 13.21
CA ALA A 415 -31.94 -4.78 12.50
C ALA A 415 -30.87 -3.74 12.87
N TRP A 416 -30.52 -3.60 14.16
CA TRP A 416 -29.40 -2.76 14.59
C TRP A 416 -28.06 -3.23 14.03
N SER A 417 -27.83 -4.54 14.05
CA SER A 417 -26.59 -5.17 13.58
C SER A 417 -26.33 -4.87 12.10
N LEU A 418 -27.36 -5.01 11.26
CA LEU A 418 -27.27 -4.72 9.82
C LEU A 418 -27.10 -3.22 9.53
N CYS A 419 -27.84 -2.35 10.23
CA CYS A 419 -27.71 -0.89 10.08
C CYS A 419 -26.31 -0.40 10.50
N LEU A 420 -25.78 -0.91 11.61
CA LEU A 420 -24.45 -0.53 12.08
C LEU A 420 -23.35 -1.05 11.17
N ASP A 421 -23.53 -2.22 10.55
CA ASP A 421 -22.59 -2.72 9.54
C ASP A 421 -22.55 -1.82 8.30
N GLU A 422 -23.70 -1.34 7.82
CA GLU A 422 -23.75 -0.37 6.73
C GLU A 422 -23.05 0.94 7.10
N ILE A 423 -23.27 1.46 8.32
CA ILE A 423 -22.58 2.66 8.80
C ILE A 423 -21.06 2.42 8.91
N ASN A 424 -20.63 1.25 9.38
CA ASN A 424 -19.21 0.89 9.44
C ASN A 424 -18.60 0.86 8.03
N TYR A 425 -19.30 0.26 7.07
CA TYR A 425 -18.89 0.22 5.67
C TYR A 425 -18.75 1.62 5.08
N LEU A 426 -19.74 2.50 5.27
CA LEU A 426 -19.67 3.88 4.77
C LEU A 426 -18.50 4.66 5.35
N ARG A 427 -18.13 4.40 6.61
CA ARG A 427 -17.04 5.10 7.30
C ARG A 427 -15.65 4.54 7.03
N THR A 428 -15.55 3.23 6.78
CA THR A 428 -14.25 2.52 6.80
C THR A 428 -13.96 1.72 5.53
N GLY A 429 -15.00 1.35 4.78
CA GLY A 429 -14.94 0.41 3.65
C GLY A 429 -15.13 -1.06 4.04
N TYR A 430 -15.18 -1.41 5.32
CA TYR A 430 -15.30 -2.80 5.78
C TYR A 430 -16.73 -3.20 6.11
N ARG A 431 -17.14 -4.39 5.66
CA ARG A 431 -18.36 -5.09 6.09
C ARG A 431 -18.01 -6.27 6.97
N ALA A 432 -18.73 -6.43 8.07
CA ALA A 432 -18.65 -7.57 8.98
C ALA A 432 -19.79 -8.58 8.77
N GLY A 433 -20.84 -8.23 8.00
CA GLY A 433 -22.03 -9.08 7.82
C GLY A 433 -23.02 -9.00 8.98
N GLY A 434 -22.98 -7.88 9.71
CA GLY A 434 -23.60 -7.66 11.02
C GLY A 434 -22.53 -7.22 12.03
N LEU A 435 -22.79 -6.13 12.76
CA LEU A 435 -21.81 -5.55 13.69
C LEU A 435 -22.05 -5.92 15.17
N LEU A 436 -23.18 -6.54 15.50
CA LEU A 436 -23.49 -6.97 16.87
C LEU A 436 -23.35 -8.48 17.01
N ASP A 437 -22.61 -8.92 18.03
CA ASP A 437 -22.63 -10.30 18.53
C ASP A 437 -23.33 -10.31 19.89
N VAL A 438 -24.50 -10.94 19.97
CA VAL A 438 -25.42 -10.81 21.12
C VAL A 438 -25.62 -12.15 21.81
N HIS A 439 -25.21 -12.22 23.08
CA HIS A 439 -25.31 -13.41 23.92
C HIS A 439 -26.41 -13.23 24.97
N PHE A 440 -27.38 -14.15 25.01
CA PHE A 440 -28.47 -14.13 25.99
C PHE A 440 -28.13 -15.03 27.18
N VAL A 441 -28.34 -14.52 28.40
CA VAL A 441 -28.13 -15.26 29.66
C VAL A 441 -29.33 -15.12 30.58
N THR A 442 -29.65 -16.20 31.30
CA THR A 442 -30.75 -16.28 32.26
C THR A 442 -30.28 -16.04 33.71
N ASP A 443 -31.22 -15.99 34.66
CA ASP A 443 -30.88 -15.97 36.09
C ASP A 443 -30.13 -17.24 36.51
N GLU A 444 -30.51 -18.41 35.98
CA GLU A 444 -29.81 -19.67 36.24
C GLU A 444 -28.36 -19.62 35.73
N ASP A 445 -28.13 -19.05 34.53
CA ASP A 445 -26.79 -18.93 33.97
C ASP A 445 -25.88 -18.02 34.80
N ILE A 446 -26.41 -16.89 35.28
CA ILE A 446 -25.68 -15.97 36.15
C ILE A 446 -25.35 -16.62 37.50
N ALA A 447 -26.31 -17.34 38.09
CA ALA A 447 -26.09 -18.07 39.34
C ALA A 447 -25.05 -19.19 39.19
N ALA A 448 -25.08 -19.91 38.06
CA ALA A 448 -24.14 -20.98 37.74
C ALA A 448 -22.79 -20.49 37.20
N LYS A 449 -22.67 -19.19 36.85
CA LYS A 449 -21.53 -18.62 36.10
C LYS A 449 -21.21 -19.41 34.83
N SER A 450 -22.23 -19.87 34.11
CA SER A 450 -22.09 -20.62 32.86
C SER A 450 -21.84 -19.68 31.67
N SER A 451 -21.15 -20.18 30.65
CA SER A 451 -20.99 -19.49 29.35
C SER A 451 -20.51 -18.03 29.50
N PHE A 452 -21.16 -17.07 28.83
CA PHE A 452 -20.87 -15.64 28.89
C PHE A 452 -21.24 -14.99 30.23
N ALA A 453 -22.09 -15.62 31.05
CA ALA A 453 -22.50 -15.07 32.34
C ALA A 453 -21.34 -14.96 33.33
N VAL A 454 -20.26 -15.74 33.14
CA VAL A 454 -19.02 -15.64 33.93
C VAL A 454 -18.38 -14.24 33.88
N LYS A 455 -18.64 -13.46 32.82
CA LYS A 455 -18.13 -12.10 32.66
C LYS A 455 -18.91 -11.06 33.47
N ILE A 456 -20.13 -11.35 33.92
CA ILE A 456 -20.93 -10.43 34.73
C ILE A 456 -20.40 -10.46 36.17
N GLY A 457 -19.82 -9.35 36.62
CA GLY A 457 -19.23 -9.25 37.97
C GLY A 457 -17.93 -10.04 38.16
N ALA A 458 -17.22 -10.38 37.08
CA ALA A 458 -15.91 -11.02 37.15
C ALA A 458 -14.86 -10.11 37.82
N VAL A 459 -13.85 -10.71 38.46
CA VAL A 459 -12.71 -9.96 39.03
C VAL A 459 -11.75 -9.49 37.92
N THR A 460 -11.62 -10.29 36.86
CA THR A 460 -10.74 -10.03 35.72
C THR A 460 -11.55 -10.03 34.43
N ASP A 461 -11.40 -8.99 33.60
CA ASP A 461 -12.12 -8.79 32.34
C ASP A 461 -13.66 -8.83 32.46
N ALA A 462 -14.19 -8.10 33.44
CA ALA A 462 -15.64 -7.95 33.62
C ALA A 462 -16.30 -7.25 32.42
N ALA A 463 -17.49 -7.71 32.05
CA ALA A 463 -18.36 -7.00 31.14
C ALA A 463 -18.81 -5.67 31.79
N ARG A 464 -18.85 -4.59 31.00
CA ARG A 464 -19.26 -3.26 31.45
C ARG A 464 -20.77 -3.12 31.33
N PRO A 465 -21.51 -2.80 32.41
CA PRO A 465 -22.94 -2.54 32.33
C PRO A 465 -23.21 -1.28 31.50
N LEU A 466 -24.24 -1.33 30.65
CA LEU A 466 -24.75 -0.22 29.88
C LEU A 466 -26.01 0.35 30.54
N LYS A 467 -26.18 1.67 30.51
CA LYS A 467 -27.37 2.32 31.09
C LYS A 467 -28.57 2.10 30.16
N LEU A 468 -29.55 1.35 30.65
CA LEU A 468 -30.82 1.10 29.95
C LEU A 468 -31.78 2.31 30.05
N LYS A 469 -32.76 2.36 29.15
CA LYS A 469 -33.85 3.34 29.21
C LYS A 469 -34.63 3.23 30.53
N GLU A 470 -34.83 4.35 31.21
CA GLU A 470 -35.65 4.40 32.42
C GLU A 470 -37.14 4.26 32.05
N PRO A 471 -37.92 3.40 32.75
CA PRO A 471 -39.33 3.22 32.45
C PRO A 471 -40.10 4.53 32.73
N GLY A 472 -40.67 5.14 31.69
CA GLY A 472 -41.59 6.28 31.80
C GLY A 472 -41.17 7.58 31.09
N VAL A 473 -40.06 7.62 30.35
CA VAL A 473 -39.72 8.76 29.49
C VAL A 473 -40.03 8.42 28.04
N SER A 474 -41.22 8.83 27.58
CA SER A 474 -41.67 8.75 26.18
C SER A 474 -41.14 9.91 25.37
#